data_AF-A0A0J9WTN2-F1
#
_entry.id   AF-A0A0J9WTN2-F1
#
_cell.length_a   1.000
_cell.length_b   1.000
_cell.length_c   1.000
_cell.angle_alpha   90.00
_cell.angle_beta   90.00
_cell.angle_gamma   90.00
#
_symmetry.space_group_name_H-M   'P 1'
#
loop_
_entity.id
_entity.type
_entity.pdbx_description
1 polymer ?
#
loop_
_entity_poly.entity_id
_entity_poly.type
_entity_poly.pdbx_seq_one_letter_code
_entity_poly.pdbx_strand_id
1 'polypeptide(L)'
;MPLLYGEGDKAFYRLQEEIMRVPDDHSLFAWKAIAARGGLLVPTPAAFRGLGNIIPWNPFTAYNSPLTITNKGVHMEAPFIAQDTSGRGLCVLHCTTIGTRDILLAVHLRDMCLTIEHFERCRTDELEWVDLDSFNLTQYPVRSLCIWLHLPSISRRSQHKEGQANALSDASTVVKRNGLLLLAEAASAGDSRSVWFLLAQAPSGTMHDQARLAICLAARGGHEPTSGKKIHIYSYHRQ
;
A
#
# COMPACT_ATOMS: atom_id res chain seq x y z
N MET A 1 -8.07 -2.12 28.85
CA MET A 1 -8.63 -3.34 28.22
C MET A 1 -9.10 -4.34 29.28
N PRO A 2 -10.37 -4.78 29.30
CA PRO A 2 -10.77 -5.97 30.04
C PRO A 2 -10.33 -7.25 29.31
N LEU A 3 -9.68 -8.18 30.00
CA LEU A 3 -9.29 -9.48 29.45
C LEU A 3 -10.54 -10.37 29.32
N LEU A 4 -10.94 -10.68 28.10
CA LEU A 4 -11.97 -11.70 27.86
C LEU A 4 -11.27 -13.06 27.88
N TYR A 5 -11.51 -13.83 28.94
CA TYR A 5 -10.98 -15.20 29.04
C TYR A 5 -11.46 -16.04 27.85
N GLY A 6 -10.53 -16.75 27.19
CA GLY A 6 -10.84 -17.68 26.10
C GLY A 6 -10.60 -17.16 24.68
N GLU A 7 -10.02 -15.98 24.48
CA GLU A 7 -9.81 -15.41 23.13
C GLU A 7 -8.70 -16.07 22.30
N GLY A 8 -7.70 -16.71 22.93
CA GLY A 8 -6.56 -17.30 22.21
C GLY A 8 -5.86 -16.26 21.30
N ASP A 9 -5.65 -16.62 20.03
CA ASP A 9 -5.00 -15.74 19.03
C ASP A 9 -5.76 -14.42 18.80
N LYS A 10 -7.07 -14.36 19.09
CA LYS A 10 -7.87 -13.13 18.94
C LYS A 10 -7.48 -12.03 19.92
N ALA A 11 -6.93 -12.40 21.08
CA ALA A 11 -6.47 -11.43 22.07
C ALA A 11 -5.34 -10.55 21.50
N PHE A 12 -4.48 -11.12 20.65
CA PHE A 12 -3.39 -10.39 20.03
C PHE A 12 -3.87 -9.40 18.97
N TYR A 13 -4.87 -9.77 18.15
CA TYR A 13 -5.47 -8.83 17.21
C TYR A 13 -6.16 -7.67 17.92
N ARG A 14 -6.88 -7.94 19.01
CA ARG A 14 -7.54 -6.90 19.80
C ARG A 14 -6.54 -5.96 20.48
N LEU A 15 -5.39 -6.49 20.92
CA LEU A 15 -4.28 -5.67 21.41
C LEU A 15 -3.77 -4.73 20.31
N GLN A 16 -3.57 -5.24 19.09
CA GLN A 16 -3.14 -4.41 17.96
C GLN A 16 -4.17 -3.31 17.64
N GLU A 17 -5.47 -3.63 17.64
CA GLU A 17 -6.54 -2.62 17.45
C GLU A 17 -6.51 -1.52 18.51
N GLU A 18 -6.29 -1.88 19.78
CA GLU A 18 -6.19 -0.89 20.87
C GLU A 18 -4.91 -0.05 20.78
N ILE A 19 -3.80 -0.62 20.31
CA ILE A 19 -2.58 0.15 20.02
C ILE A 19 -2.83 1.11 18.85
N MET A 20 -3.51 0.66 17.79
CA MET A 20 -3.86 1.50 16.64
C MET A 20 -4.85 2.63 16.96
N ARG A 21 -5.55 2.58 18.10
CA ARG A 21 -6.36 3.72 18.57
C ARG A 21 -5.51 4.89 19.04
N VAL A 22 -4.24 4.67 19.34
CA VAL A 22 -3.27 5.75 19.56
C VAL A 22 -2.79 6.18 18.18
N PRO A 23 -3.18 7.37 17.70
CA PRO A 23 -2.84 7.81 16.35
C PRO A 23 -1.32 7.99 16.19
N ASP A 24 -0.87 7.89 14.93
CA ASP A 24 0.45 8.29 14.42
C ASP A 24 1.65 7.34 14.64
N ASP A 25 1.43 6.08 15.03
CA ASP A 25 2.52 5.10 15.09
C ASP A 25 2.50 4.10 13.92
N HIS A 26 3.29 4.38 12.87
CA HIS A 26 3.45 3.48 11.73
C HIS A 26 4.37 2.28 12.04
N SER A 27 5.14 2.30 13.15
CA SER A 27 6.09 1.24 13.48
C SER A 27 5.40 -0.09 13.76
N LEU A 28 4.11 -0.07 14.12
CA LEU A 28 3.28 -1.27 14.28
C LEU A 28 3.17 -2.10 12.99
N PHE A 29 3.35 -1.48 11.82
CA PHE A 29 3.31 -2.15 10.53
C PHE A 29 4.68 -2.73 10.12
N ALA A 30 5.74 -2.39 10.85
CA ALA A 30 7.10 -2.82 10.59
C ALA A 30 7.39 -4.22 11.16
N TRP A 31 6.63 -5.22 10.71
CA TRP A 31 6.82 -6.64 11.05
C TRP A 31 7.32 -7.46 9.86
N LYS A 32 7.89 -8.64 10.09
CA LYS A 32 8.25 -9.61 9.03
C LYS A 32 7.73 -11.00 9.37
N ALA A 33 7.14 -11.70 8.41
CA ALA A 33 6.70 -13.07 8.60
C ALA A 33 6.77 -13.86 7.29
N ILE A 34 7.35 -15.06 7.38
CA ILE A 34 7.40 -16.01 6.27
C ILE A 34 5.99 -16.56 6.05
N ALA A 35 5.48 -16.48 4.82
CA ALA A 35 4.18 -17.01 4.41
C ALA A 35 2.95 -16.42 5.14
N ALA A 36 3.04 -15.19 5.66
CA ALA A 36 1.85 -14.49 6.14
C ALA A 36 0.91 -14.20 4.97
N ARG A 37 -0.37 -14.57 5.12
CA ARG A 37 -1.42 -14.13 4.21
C ARG A 37 -1.51 -12.61 4.31
N GLY A 38 -1.51 -11.92 3.17
CA GLY A 38 -1.39 -10.46 3.08
C GLY A 38 -2.36 -9.69 3.97
N GLY A 39 -2.03 -8.45 4.31
CA GLY A 39 -2.80 -7.63 5.25
C GLY A 39 -1.88 -6.84 6.18
N LEU A 40 -2.43 -5.84 6.86
CA LEU A 40 -1.61 -4.92 7.67
C LEU A 40 -1.35 -5.41 9.10
N LEU A 41 -2.28 -6.20 9.67
CA LEU A 41 -2.14 -6.76 11.02
C LEU A 41 -1.11 -7.88 11.07
N VAL A 42 -0.41 -7.92 12.18
CA VAL A 42 0.63 -8.89 12.46
C VAL A 42 -0.05 -10.22 12.82
N PRO A 43 0.33 -11.35 12.18
CA PRO A 43 -0.29 -12.64 12.47
C PRO A 43 0.12 -13.18 13.84
N THR A 44 1.37 -12.98 14.25
CA THR A 44 1.88 -13.44 15.56
C THR A 44 2.94 -12.47 16.10
N PRO A 45 3.12 -12.36 17.43
CA PRO A 45 4.15 -11.49 18.02
C PRO A 45 5.58 -11.82 17.57
N ALA A 46 5.83 -13.08 17.19
CA ALA A 46 7.14 -13.53 16.71
C ALA A 46 7.60 -12.79 15.44
N ALA A 47 6.67 -12.21 14.68
CA ALA A 47 6.98 -11.42 13.49
C ALA A 47 7.72 -10.09 13.78
N PHE A 48 7.80 -9.68 15.05
CA PHE A 48 8.61 -8.54 15.50
C PHE A 48 10.01 -8.93 15.98
N ARG A 49 10.38 -10.21 15.90
CA ARG A 49 11.70 -10.66 16.35
C ARG A 49 12.79 -9.90 15.61
N GLY A 50 13.66 -9.22 16.38
CA GLY A 50 14.77 -8.43 15.83
C GLY A 50 14.39 -7.03 15.33
N LEU A 51 13.15 -6.59 15.55
CA LEU A 51 12.64 -5.29 15.11
C LEU A 51 12.40 -4.30 16.28
N GLY A 52 12.95 -4.61 17.47
CA GLY A 52 12.76 -3.80 18.68
C GLY A 52 13.52 -2.46 18.68
N ASN A 53 14.30 -2.18 17.64
CA ASN A 53 14.99 -0.91 17.44
C ASN A 53 14.25 0.04 16.50
N ILE A 54 13.05 -0.32 16.02
CA ILE A 54 12.26 0.54 15.15
C ILE A 54 11.45 1.52 16.01
N ILE A 55 11.54 2.81 15.69
CA ILE A 55 10.87 3.89 16.40
C ILE A 55 10.07 4.77 15.42
N PRO A 56 8.98 5.40 15.86
CA PRO A 56 8.27 6.40 15.08
C PRO A 56 9.19 7.58 14.73
N TRP A 57 9.14 8.00 13.47
CA TRP A 57 9.91 9.13 12.95
C TRP A 57 9.24 9.68 11.69
N ASN A 58 8.66 10.89 11.80
CA ASN A 58 8.09 11.60 10.66
C ASN A 58 8.93 12.84 10.33
N PRO A 59 9.76 12.83 9.27
CA PRO A 59 10.47 14.02 8.81
C PRO A 59 9.58 15.00 8.04
N PHE A 60 8.34 14.62 7.70
CA PHE A 60 7.42 15.37 6.85
C PHE A 60 6.27 15.98 7.64
N THR A 61 6.54 16.69 8.74
CA THR A 61 5.59 17.21 9.76
C THR A 61 4.26 17.81 9.24
N ALA A 62 4.19 18.24 7.98
CA ALA A 62 2.95 18.64 7.30
C ALA A 62 1.93 17.50 7.07
N TYR A 63 2.31 16.23 7.22
CA TYR A 63 1.48 15.05 6.92
C TYR A 63 1.23 14.16 8.15
N ASN A 64 0.86 14.77 9.28
CA ASN A 64 0.41 14.05 10.48
C ASN A 64 -1.09 13.72 10.40
N SER A 65 -1.50 13.07 9.32
CA SER A 65 -2.89 12.60 9.19
C SER A 65 -3.07 11.35 10.05
N PRO A 66 -4.02 11.33 11.00
CA PRO A 66 -4.18 10.22 11.91
C PRO A 66 -4.59 8.94 11.17
N LEU A 67 -4.00 7.83 11.58
CA LEU A 67 -4.42 6.50 11.15
C LEU A 67 -5.90 6.29 11.50
N THR A 68 -6.71 5.93 10.51
CA THR A 68 -8.15 5.68 10.70
C THR A 68 -8.48 4.23 10.36
N ILE A 69 -8.99 3.49 11.34
CA ILE A 69 -9.47 2.12 11.13
C ILE A 69 -10.93 2.15 10.68
N THR A 70 -11.24 1.50 9.57
CA THR A 70 -12.61 1.30 9.08
C THR A 70 -12.90 -0.19 8.90
N ASN A 71 -14.16 -0.53 8.60
CA ASN A 71 -14.55 -1.89 8.22
C ASN A 71 -13.95 -2.35 6.88
N LYS A 72 -13.28 -1.48 6.13
CA LYS A 72 -12.57 -1.80 4.88
C LYS A 72 -11.07 -2.05 5.10
N GLY A 73 -10.49 -1.48 6.15
CA GLY A 73 -9.06 -1.56 6.42
C GLY A 73 -8.53 -0.38 7.22
N VAL A 74 -7.21 -0.24 7.25
CA VAL A 74 -6.54 0.94 7.81
C VAL A 74 -6.35 1.97 6.71
N HIS A 75 -6.93 3.14 6.92
CA HIS A 75 -6.69 4.31 6.10
C HIS A 75 -5.52 5.09 6.68
N MET A 76 -4.57 5.42 5.82
CA MET A 76 -3.40 6.21 6.18
C MET A 76 -2.96 7.10 5.02
N GLU A 77 -2.31 8.21 5.36
CA GLU A 77 -1.60 9.02 4.37
C GLU A 77 -0.10 8.73 4.48
N ALA A 78 0.47 8.26 3.37
CA ALA A 78 1.89 7.97 3.30
C ALA A 78 2.41 8.14 1.87
N PRO A 79 3.70 8.44 1.70
CA PRO A 79 4.31 8.38 0.38
C PRO A 79 4.25 6.97 -0.19
N PHE A 80 3.86 6.88 -1.47
CA PHE A 80 3.75 5.62 -2.19
C PHE A 80 4.61 5.65 -3.45
N ILE A 81 5.49 4.66 -3.59
CA ILE A 81 6.41 4.51 -4.72
C ILE A 81 5.96 3.31 -5.55
N ALA A 82 5.33 3.55 -6.70
CA ALA A 82 4.98 2.48 -7.63
C ALA A 82 6.25 1.85 -8.21
N GLN A 83 6.34 0.52 -8.18
CA GLN A 83 7.52 -0.23 -8.64
C GLN A 83 7.34 -0.79 -10.05
N ASP A 84 6.13 -1.26 -10.39
CA ASP A 84 5.86 -1.91 -11.66
C ASP A 84 4.38 -1.83 -12.07
N THR A 85 4.04 -2.37 -13.23
CA THR A 85 2.67 -2.39 -13.77
C THR A 85 1.79 -3.49 -13.16
N SER A 86 2.30 -4.30 -12.22
CA SER A 86 1.56 -5.39 -11.58
C SER A 86 0.72 -4.97 -10.37
N GLY A 87 0.69 -3.65 -10.09
CA GLY A 87 0.01 -3.07 -8.94
C GLY A 87 0.88 -2.97 -7.69
N ARG A 88 2.19 -3.24 -7.79
CA ARG A 88 3.10 -3.24 -6.63
C ARG A 88 3.74 -1.88 -6.40
N GLY A 89 3.92 -1.54 -5.14
CA GLY A 89 4.69 -0.38 -4.72
C GLY A 89 5.16 -0.46 -3.28
N LEU A 90 5.95 0.53 -2.89
CA LEU A 90 6.43 0.72 -1.54
C LEU A 90 5.60 1.79 -0.84
N CYS A 91 5.07 1.47 0.33
CA CYS A 91 4.52 2.46 1.25
C CYS A 91 5.62 2.83 2.24
N VAL A 92 6.02 4.11 2.22
CA VAL A 92 7.04 4.64 3.14
C VAL A 92 6.38 4.94 4.48
N LEU A 93 6.82 4.25 5.52
CA LEU A 93 6.31 4.41 6.86
C LEU A 93 7.07 5.50 7.61
N HIS A 94 6.38 6.23 8.49
CA HIS A 94 6.98 7.24 9.36
C HIS A 94 7.67 6.55 10.56
N CYS A 95 8.65 5.70 10.28
CA CYS A 95 9.46 5.03 11.28
C CYS A 95 10.87 4.72 10.75
N THR A 96 11.82 4.60 11.67
CA THR A 96 13.23 4.37 11.39
C THR A 96 13.88 3.52 12.48
N THR A 97 15.13 3.11 12.31
CA THR A 97 15.89 2.48 13.39
C THR A 97 16.51 3.50 14.35
N ILE A 98 16.63 3.14 15.62
CA ILE A 98 17.37 3.95 16.60
C ILE A 98 18.79 4.19 16.09
N GLY A 99 19.16 5.47 15.97
CA GLY A 99 20.48 5.90 15.52
C GLY A 99 20.57 6.25 14.03
N THR A 100 19.56 5.93 13.22
CA THR A 100 19.47 6.35 11.81
C THR A 100 18.31 7.32 11.67
N ARG A 101 18.52 8.57 11.26
CA ARG A 101 17.41 9.52 11.01
C ARG A 101 17.16 9.81 9.53
N ASP A 102 18.12 9.43 8.69
CA ASP A 102 18.13 9.70 7.26
C ASP A 102 17.54 8.54 6.44
N ILE A 103 17.02 7.52 7.11
CA ILE A 103 16.47 6.33 6.45
C ILE A 103 15.09 6.05 7.00
N LEU A 104 14.09 5.90 6.14
CA LEU A 104 12.75 5.47 6.50
C LEU A 104 12.50 4.03 6.11
N LEU A 105 11.71 3.33 6.91
CA LEU A 105 11.29 1.98 6.58
C LEU A 105 10.13 2.01 5.59
N ALA A 106 10.14 1.08 4.64
CA ALA A 106 9.06 0.90 3.68
C ALA A 106 8.58 -0.55 3.64
N VAL A 107 7.28 -0.71 3.37
CA VAL A 107 6.62 -2.01 3.22
C VAL A 107 6.06 -2.18 1.82
N HIS A 108 6.13 -3.39 1.28
CA HIS A 108 5.56 -3.70 -0.02
C HIS A 108 4.04 -3.83 0.07
N LEU A 109 3.36 -3.05 -0.75
CA LEU A 109 1.93 -3.12 -0.94
C LEU A 109 1.60 -3.51 -2.38
N ARG A 110 0.46 -4.16 -2.56
CA ARG A 110 -0.07 -4.49 -3.87
C ARG A 110 -1.54 -4.13 -3.95
N ASP A 111 -1.90 -3.44 -5.02
CA ASP A 111 -3.27 -3.21 -5.43
C ASP A 111 -3.70 -4.28 -6.43
N MET A 112 -4.56 -5.20 -5.97
CA MET A 112 -5.05 -6.31 -6.78
C MET A 112 -6.11 -5.87 -7.81
N CYS A 113 -6.78 -4.74 -7.55
CA CYS A 113 -7.86 -4.22 -8.38
C CYS A 113 -7.39 -3.16 -9.38
N LEU A 114 -6.18 -2.62 -9.19
CA LEU A 114 -5.59 -1.52 -9.95
C LEU A 114 -6.44 -0.24 -9.88
N THR A 115 -7.00 0.06 -8.71
CA THR A 115 -7.80 1.28 -8.46
C THR A 115 -7.05 2.40 -7.75
N ILE A 116 -5.85 2.13 -7.22
CA ILE A 116 -5.01 3.01 -6.39
C ILE A 116 -5.66 3.33 -5.03
N GLU A 117 -6.58 2.48 -4.57
CA GLU A 117 -7.33 2.71 -3.34
C GLU A 117 -7.10 1.63 -2.29
N HIS A 118 -7.23 0.37 -2.69
CA HIS A 118 -7.24 -0.77 -1.79
C HIS A 118 -5.98 -1.61 -2.00
N PHE A 119 -5.22 -1.76 -0.94
CA PHE A 119 -3.93 -2.41 -0.95
C PHE A 119 -3.90 -3.58 0.02
N GLU A 120 -3.13 -4.59 -0.35
CA GLU A 120 -2.74 -5.67 0.54
C GLU A 120 -1.23 -5.67 0.70
N ARG A 121 -0.76 -6.03 1.88
CA ARG A 121 0.66 -6.23 2.09
C ARG A 121 1.13 -7.46 1.29
N CYS A 122 2.22 -7.31 0.55
CA CYS A 122 2.91 -8.40 -0.14
C CYS A 122 4.38 -8.46 0.33
N ARG A 123 5.13 -9.49 -0.07
CA ARG A 123 6.54 -9.70 0.35
C ARG A 123 6.73 -9.49 1.86
N THR A 124 5.94 -10.22 2.64
CA THR A 124 5.83 -10.07 4.10
C THR A 124 7.10 -10.50 4.83
N ASP A 125 8.01 -11.18 4.15
CA ASP A 125 9.33 -11.60 4.58
C ASP A 125 10.42 -10.51 4.43
N GLU A 126 10.13 -9.44 3.67
CA GLU A 126 11.07 -8.36 3.37
C GLU A 126 10.63 -7.03 4.00
N LEU A 127 11.61 -6.18 4.32
CA LEU A 127 11.41 -4.78 4.70
C LEU A 127 12.46 -3.98 3.94
N GLU A 128 12.02 -2.91 3.33
CA GLU A 128 12.85 -2.02 2.54
C GLU A 128 13.19 -0.77 3.32
N TRP A 129 14.28 -0.12 2.92
CA TRP A 129 14.77 1.09 3.57
C TRP A 129 14.99 2.15 2.50
N VAL A 130 14.42 3.33 2.72
CA VAL A 130 14.43 4.46 1.79
C VAL A 130 15.27 5.57 2.38
N ASP A 131 16.33 5.93 1.68
CA ASP A 131 17.23 7.02 2.05
C ASP A 131 16.57 8.38 1.74
N LEU A 132 16.46 9.22 2.77
CA LEU A 132 15.88 10.56 2.71
C LEU A 132 16.66 11.49 1.78
N ASP A 133 17.97 11.30 1.61
CA ASP A 133 18.79 12.13 0.72
C ASP A 133 18.41 11.93 -0.75
N SER A 134 17.95 10.73 -1.08
CA SER A 134 17.47 10.36 -2.41
C SER A 134 15.95 10.55 -2.58
N PHE A 135 15.24 10.83 -1.49
CA PHE A 135 13.79 10.81 -1.44
C PHE A 135 13.21 12.22 -1.53
N ASN A 136 12.34 12.45 -2.52
CA ASN A 136 11.65 13.71 -2.66
C ASN A 136 10.14 13.50 -2.79
N LEU A 137 9.34 14.18 -1.98
CA LEU A 137 7.88 14.13 -2.01
C LEU A 137 7.26 14.62 -3.33
N THR A 138 7.99 15.44 -4.09
CA THR A 138 7.56 15.83 -5.45
C THR A 138 7.64 14.66 -6.43
N GLN A 139 8.59 13.74 -6.22
CA GLN A 139 8.74 12.53 -7.01
C GLN A 139 7.82 11.41 -6.51
N TYR A 140 7.61 11.33 -5.20
CA TYR A 140 6.81 10.31 -4.54
C TYR A 140 5.73 10.95 -3.67
N PRO A 141 4.60 11.34 -4.27
CA PRO A 141 3.57 12.08 -3.56
C PRO A 141 2.91 11.24 -2.48
N VAL A 142 2.46 11.91 -1.42
CA VAL A 142 1.63 11.32 -0.37
C VAL A 142 0.28 10.88 -0.96
N ARG A 143 -0.13 9.66 -0.65
CA ARG A 143 -1.38 9.03 -1.09
C ARG A 143 -2.23 8.66 0.11
N SER A 144 -3.54 8.74 -0.07
CA SER A 144 -4.50 8.08 0.84
C SER A 144 -4.57 6.61 0.46
N LEU A 145 -4.09 5.74 1.35
CA LEU A 145 -4.02 4.31 1.15
C LEU A 145 -5.02 3.63 2.08
N CYS A 146 -5.85 2.72 1.56
CA CYS A 146 -6.64 1.80 2.38
C CYS A 146 -5.98 0.42 2.34
N ILE A 147 -5.38 -0.01 3.44
CA ILE A 147 -4.70 -1.30 3.52
C ILE A 147 -5.59 -2.28 4.27
N TRP A 148 -5.84 -3.44 3.66
CA TRP A 148 -6.72 -4.45 4.23
C TRP A 148 -6.22 -4.99 5.58
N LEU A 149 -7.15 -5.07 6.53
CA LEU A 149 -6.96 -5.78 7.79
C LEU A 149 -7.32 -7.25 7.54
N HIS A 150 -6.34 -8.12 7.31
CA HIS A 150 -6.63 -9.55 7.24
C HIS A 150 -6.81 -10.10 8.65
N LEU A 151 -8.05 -10.04 9.16
CA LEU A 151 -8.41 -10.83 10.33
C LEU A 151 -8.49 -12.30 9.91
N PRO A 152 -7.92 -13.24 10.69
CA PRO A 152 -8.10 -14.64 10.43
C PRO A 152 -9.59 -14.95 10.53
N SER A 153 -10.19 -15.30 9.40
CA SER A 153 -11.54 -15.81 9.34
C SER A 153 -11.63 -17.10 10.17
N ILE A 154 -12.70 -17.22 10.94
CA ILE A 154 -13.05 -18.44 11.68
C ILE A 154 -13.01 -19.61 10.69
N SER A 155 -12.05 -20.52 10.91
CA SER A 155 -11.84 -21.81 10.26
C SER A 155 -12.87 -22.24 9.20
N ARG A 156 -12.44 -22.31 7.94
CA ARG A 156 -12.62 -23.53 7.16
C ARG A 156 -11.26 -23.97 6.65
N ARG A 157 -10.71 -25.02 7.26
CA ARG A 157 -9.64 -25.85 6.67
C ARG A 157 -10.02 -26.13 5.21
N SER A 158 -9.26 -25.57 4.28
CA SER A 158 -9.18 -26.10 2.92
C SER A 158 -7.71 -26.26 2.58
N GLN A 159 -7.46 -27.39 1.95
CA GLN A 159 -6.19 -28.07 1.84
C GLN A 159 -5.17 -27.28 1.01
N HIS A 160 -3.91 -27.47 1.40
CA HIS A 160 -2.73 -27.31 0.56
C HIS A 160 -3.02 -27.55 -0.93
N LYS A 161 -2.66 -26.58 -1.76
CA LYS A 161 -2.06 -26.86 -3.07
C LYS A 161 -0.88 -25.91 -3.26
N GLU A 162 0.31 -26.49 -3.19
CA GLU A 162 1.53 -25.90 -3.75
C GLU A 162 1.29 -25.62 -5.23
N GLY A 163 1.49 -24.36 -5.62
CA GLY A 163 1.46 -23.89 -6.99
C GLY A 163 2.78 -23.19 -7.26
N GLN A 164 3.50 -23.72 -8.24
CA GLN A 164 4.88 -23.42 -8.62
C GLN A 164 5.19 -21.92 -8.75
N ALA A 165 6.36 -21.55 -8.23
CA ALA A 165 7.01 -20.27 -8.48
C ALA A 165 7.47 -20.22 -9.95
N ASN A 166 6.78 -19.43 -10.77
CA ASN A 166 7.32 -19.01 -12.07
C ASN A 166 8.17 -17.76 -11.86
N ALA A 167 9.49 -17.94 -11.96
CA ALA A 167 10.42 -16.86 -12.16
C ALA A 167 10.17 -16.25 -13.54
N LEU A 168 9.75 -14.98 -13.58
CA LEU A 168 9.77 -14.16 -14.78
C LEU A 168 10.67 -12.97 -14.50
N SER A 169 11.70 -12.88 -15.34
CA SER A 169 12.81 -11.95 -15.26
C SER A 169 12.36 -10.49 -15.34
N ASP A 170 12.89 -9.68 -14.43
CA ASP A 170 12.78 -8.23 -14.44
C ASP A 170 13.51 -7.64 -15.65
N ALA A 171 12.79 -6.82 -16.42
CA ALA A 171 13.36 -5.88 -17.37
C ALA A 171 12.86 -4.48 -17.01
N SER A 172 13.63 -3.78 -16.18
CA SER A 172 13.43 -2.37 -15.88
C SER A 172 13.99 -1.53 -17.04
N THR A 173 13.13 -1.02 -17.91
CA THR A 173 13.50 0.04 -18.85
C THR A 173 12.88 1.36 -18.39
N VAL A 174 13.69 2.17 -17.71
CA VAL A 174 13.40 3.57 -17.41
C VAL A 174 13.43 4.35 -18.72
N VAL A 175 12.26 4.72 -19.22
CA VAL A 175 12.14 5.66 -20.35
C VAL A 175 11.35 6.86 -19.86
N LYS A 176 12.07 7.95 -19.55
CA LYS A 176 11.50 9.30 -19.44
C LYS A 176 11.06 9.75 -20.84
N ARG A 177 9.85 9.39 -21.24
CA ARG A 177 9.08 10.02 -22.33
C ARG A 177 7.79 10.57 -21.72
N ASN A 178 7.32 11.71 -22.23
CA ASN A 178 6.20 12.52 -21.71
C ASN A 178 5.09 11.66 -21.07
N GLY A 179 5.03 11.62 -19.73
CA GLY A 179 4.13 10.72 -18.99
C GLY A 179 2.64 10.88 -19.34
N LEU A 180 2.23 12.08 -19.74
CA LEU A 180 0.87 12.34 -20.23
C LEU A 180 0.56 11.67 -21.57
N LEU A 181 1.53 11.62 -22.50
CA LEU A 181 1.37 10.95 -23.78
C LEU A 181 1.28 9.44 -23.58
N LEU A 182 2.15 8.88 -22.74
CA LEU A 182 2.14 7.47 -22.38
C LEU A 182 0.83 7.06 -21.70
N LEU A 183 0.28 7.93 -20.84
CA LEU A 183 -0.99 7.67 -20.19
C LEU A 183 -2.13 7.63 -21.21
N ALA A 184 -2.15 8.58 -22.14
CA ALA A 184 -3.17 8.65 -23.18
C ALA A 184 -3.11 7.43 -24.12
N GLU A 185 -1.90 7.00 -24.50
CA GLU A 185 -1.67 5.82 -25.32
C GLU A 185 -2.11 4.54 -24.59
N ALA A 186 -1.66 4.34 -23.35
CA ALA A 186 -2.06 3.19 -22.53
C ALA A 186 -3.57 3.14 -22.30
N ALA A 187 -4.21 4.28 -22.04
CA ALA A 187 -5.65 4.37 -21.86
C ALA A 187 -6.41 4.03 -23.15
N SER A 188 -5.97 4.55 -24.29
CA SER A 188 -6.58 4.29 -25.60
C SER A 188 -6.42 2.82 -26.03
N ALA A 189 -5.35 2.16 -25.58
CA ALA A 189 -5.10 0.73 -25.80
C ALA A 189 -5.80 -0.19 -24.78
N GLY A 190 -6.46 0.37 -23.75
CA GLY A 190 -7.10 -0.40 -22.68
C GLY A 190 -6.12 -1.08 -21.70
N ASP A 191 -4.84 -0.68 -21.69
CA ASP A 191 -3.83 -1.25 -20.80
C ASP A 191 -3.96 -0.68 -19.38
N SER A 192 -4.82 -1.33 -18.59
CA SER A 192 -5.11 -0.93 -17.20
C SER A 192 -3.88 -0.96 -16.29
N ARG A 193 -2.90 -1.82 -16.59
CA ARG A 193 -1.68 -1.98 -15.78
C ARG A 193 -0.74 -0.80 -15.95
N SER A 194 -0.52 -0.38 -17.20
CA SER A 194 0.27 0.82 -17.50
C SER A 194 -0.43 2.09 -17.04
N VAL A 195 -1.76 2.18 -17.20
CA VAL A 195 -2.55 3.30 -16.65
C VAL A 195 -2.39 3.41 -15.14
N TRP A 196 -2.51 2.30 -14.40
CA TRP A 196 -2.29 2.28 -12.96
C TRP A 196 -0.90 2.77 -12.58
N PHE A 197 0.14 2.24 -13.23
CA PHE A 197 1.53 2.59 -12.93
C PHE A 197 1.84 4.07 -13.14
N LEU A 198 1.30 4.65 -14.23
CA LEU A 198 1.47 6.06 -14.56
C LEU A 198 0.69 6.97 -13.61
N LEU A 199 -0.55 6.62 -13.27
CA LEU A 199 -1.36 7.38 -12.30
C LEU A 199 -0.78 7.30 -10.89
N ALA A 200 -0.23 6.15 -10.49
CA ALA A 200 0.41 5.98 -9.19
C ALA A 200 1.67 6.85 -9.02
N GLN A 201 2.30 7.27 -10.12
CA GLN A 201 3.42 8.23 -10.13
C GLN A 201 2.99 9.70 -10.33
N ALA A 202 1.74 9.94 -10.73
CA ALA A 202 1.26 11.29 -11.02
C ALA A 202 1.19 12.16 -9.76
N PRO A 203 1.60 13.44 -9.77
CA PRO A 203 1.45 14.32 -8.62
C PRO A 203 0.00 14.35 -8.10
N SER A 204 -0.19 14.35 -6.78
CA SER A 204 -1.52 14.25 -6.15
C SER A 204 -2.53 15.28 -6.67
N GLY A 205 -2.09 16.51 -6.98
CA GLY A 205 -2.98 17.54 -7.52
C GLY A 205 -3.50 17.29 -8.95
N THR A 206 -2.81 16.48 -9.75
CA THR A 206 -3.17 16.24 -11.16
C THR A 206 -3.76 14.84 -11.41
N MET A 207 -3.65 13.94 -10.44
CA MET A 207 -4.06 12.55 -10.58
C MET A 207 -5.54 12.42 -10.94
N HIS A 208 -6.43 13.21 -10.32
CA HIS A 208 -7.87 13.14 -10.57
C HIS A 208 -8.20 13.48 -12.03
N ASP A 209 -7.63 14.57 -12.55
CA ASP A 209 -7.86 15.02 -13.92
C ASP A 209 -7.26 14.05 -14.94
N GLN A 210 -6.07 13.53 -14.66
CA GLN A 210 -5.43 12.50 -15.49
C GLN A 210 -6.23 11.19 -15.52
N ALA A 211 -6.76 10.75 -14.39
CA ALA A 211 -7.57 9.54 -14.31
C ALA A 211 -8.91 9.73 -15.04
N ARG A 212 -9.55 10.89 -14.92
CA ARG A 212 -10.74 11.25 -15.71
C ARG A 212 -10.46 11.24 -17.20
N LEU A 213 -9.35 11.84 -17.63
CA LEU A 213 -8.93 11.85 -19.03
C LEU A 213 -8.69 10.42 -19.53
N ALA A 214 -8.00 9.59 -18.75
CA ALA A 214 -7.74 8.19 -19.09
C ALA A 214 -9.06 7.41 -19.28
N ILE A 215 -10.04 7.60 -18.40
CA ILE A 215 -11.37 6.99 -18.56
C ILE A 215 -12.05 7.43 -19.86
N CYS A 216 -12.00 8.72 -20.19
CA CYS A 216 -12.57 9.24 -21.44
C CYS A 216 -11.89 8.66 -22.68
N LEU A 217 -10.56 8.50 -22.65
CA LEU A 217 -9.79 7.93 -23.77
C LEU A 217 -10.03 6.43 -23.92
N ALA A 218 -10.10 5.68 -22.83
CA ALA A 218 -10.46 4.27 -22.84
C ALA A 218 -11.86 4.04 -23.42
N ALA A 219 -12.84 4.86 -23.01
CA ALA A 219 -14.20 4.80 -23.55
C ALA A 219 -14.25 5.11 -25.06
N ARG A 220 -13.46 6.07 -25.54
CA ARG A 220 -13.32 6.35 -26.99
C ARG A 220 -12.69 5.18 -27.76
N GLY A 221 -11.77 4.44 -27.12
CA GLY A 221 -11.19 3.21 -27.66
C GLY A 221 -12.12 2.00 -27.61
N GLY A 222 -13.34 2.13 -27.07
CA GLY A 222 -14.28 1.01 -26.92
C GLY A 222 -13.97 0.08 -25.73
N HIS A 223 -13.11 0.52 -24.82
CA HIS A 223 -12.78 -0.22 -23.61
C HIS A 223 -13.71 0.22 -22.48
N GLU A 224 -14.70 -0.61 -22.15
CA GLU A 224 -15.49 -0.40 -20.94
C GLU A 224 -14.65 -0.73 -19.69
N PRO A 225 -14.84 0.00 -18.58
CA PRO A 225 -14.25 -0.39 -17.30
C PRO A 225 -14.83 -1.75 -16.93
N THR A 226 -14.02 -2.80 -17.08
CA THR A 226 -14.43 -4.18 -16.84
C THR A 226 -15.16 -4.27 -15.50
N SER A 227 -16.45 -4.63 -15.57
CA SER A 227 -17.40 -4.94 -14.50
C SER A 227 -16.79 -4.92 -13.07
N GLY A 228 -17.12 -3.87 -12.31
CA GLY A 228 -16.79 -3.75 -10.88
C GLY A 228 -15.51 -2.97 -10.54
N LYS A 229 -14.61 -2.73 -11.51
CA LYS A 229 -13.39 -1.92 -11.31
C LYS A 229 -13.62 -0.46 -11.68
N LYS A 230 -14.54 0.22 -10.98
CA LYS A 230 -14.51 1.68 -11.00
C LYS A 230 -13.26 2.09 -10.20
N ILE A 231 -12.36 2.85 -10.82
CA ILE A 231 -11.49 3.74 -10.07
C ILE A 231 -12.46 4.69 -9.37
N HIS A 232 -12.74 4.44 -8.10
CA HIS A 232 -13.66 5.18 -7.26
C HIS A 232 -12.94 6.46 -6.81
N ILE A 233 -12.69 7.38 -7.75
CA ILE A 233 -12.05 8.68 -7.47
C ILE A 233 -13.01 9.65 -6.75
N TYR A 234 -13.90 9.15 -5.89
CA TYR A 234 -14.85 9.92 -5.11
C TYR A 234 -14.58 9.76 -3.61
N SER A 235 -13.52 10.40 -3.13
CA SER A 235 -13.35 10.91 -1.74
C SER A 235 -12.02 11.67 -1.73
N TYR A 236 -11.82 12.92 -1.32
CA TYR A 236 -12.49 13.83 -0.41
C TYR A 236 -12.26 15.26 -0.91
N HIS A 237 -13.32 15.97 -1.30
CA HIS A 237 -13.39 17.43 -1.18
C HIS A 237 -14.83 17.77 -0.78
N ARG A 238 -15.13 17.62 0.50
CA ARG A 238 -16.16 18.42 1.14
C ARG A 238 -15.57 19.00 2.42
N GLN A 239 -15.60 20.33 2.43
CA GLN A 239 -15.39 21.22 3.56
C GLN A 239 -16.24 20.82 4.76
#